data_AF-A0A1H4BTS4-F1
#
_entry.id   AF-A0A1H4BTS4-F1
#
_cell.length_a   1.000
_cell.length_b   1.000
_cell.length_c   1.000
_cell.angle_alpha   90.00
_cell.angle_beta   90.00
_cell.angle_gamma   90.00
#
_symmetry.space_group_name_H-M   'P 1'
#
loop_
_entity.id
_entity.type
_entity.pdbx_description
1 polymer ?
#
loop_
_entity_poly.entity_id
_entity_poly.type
_entity_poly.pdbx_seq_one_letter_code
_entity_poly.pdbx_strand_id
1 'polypeptide(L)'
;MKNRMRRQSYTPIAKQSGFNIVEVIIAMLIITIGLLGLLSMQVYTLKGNQSSYLRSQATILAYELADAMRAQRFEALDGGFDDGAGGYRTNWDARLAATLGGGAAANVVRNDNEVQITINWNDQRGEVVDDAGDVSNDADVGSLTFQTDI
;
A
#
# COMPACT_ATOMS: atom_id res chain seq x y z
N MET A 1 44.40 53.49 -63.82
CA MET A 1 44.01 53.26 -62.40
C MET A 1 43.16 52.00 -62.34
N LYS A 2 43.62 50.94 -61.66
CA LYS A 2 42.97 49.61 -61.65
C LYS A 2 42.05 49.52 -60.42
N ASN A 3 40.73 49.62 -60.63
CA ASN A 3 39.74 49.46 -59.57
C ASN A 3 39.61 47.97 -59.21
N ARG A 4 40.04 47.60 -57.99
CA ARG A 4 39.91 46.23 -57.47
C ARG A 4 38.51 46.07 -56.88
N MET A 5 37.60 45.41 -57.61
CA MET A 5 36.31 44.99 -57.04
C MET A 5 36.56 43.97 -55.92
N ARG A 6 36.19 44.33 -54.68
CA ARG A 6 36.13 43.40 -53.56
C ARG A 6 34.90 42.51 -53.75
N ARG A 7 35.12 41.21 -53.92
CA ARG A 7 34.05 40.20 -53.94
C ARG A 7 33.46 40.08 -52.54
N GLN A 8 32.18 40.37 -52.42
CA GLN A 8 31.41 40.22 -51.19
C GLN A 8 31.00 38.75 -51.07
N SER A 9 31.57 38.06 -50.08
CA SER A 9 31.27 36.65 -49.82
C SER A 9 29.88 36.55 -49.19
N TYR A 10 28.91 36.08 -49.96
CA TYR A 10 27.59 35.72 -49.44
C TYR A 10 27.74 34.49 -48.54
N THR A 11 27.48 34.65 -47.24
CA THR A 11 27.36 33.54 -46.30
C THR A 11 25.98 32.89 -46.53
N PRO A 12 25.90 31.63 -46.96
CA PRO A 12 24.61 30.99 -47.16
C PRO A 12 23.90 30.82 -45.82
N ILE A 13 22.64 31.24 -45.75
CA ILE A 13 21.76 31.00 -44.59
C ILE A 13 21.51 29.48 -44.54
N ALA A 14 21.83 28.84 -43.42
CA ALA A 14 21.59 27.42 -43.23
C ALA A 14 20.09 27.10 -43.40
N LYS A 15 19.76 26.12 -44.25
CA LYS A 15 18.38 25.66 -44.43
C LYS A 15 17.91 24.99 -43.14
N GLN A 16 16.89 25.55 -42.50
CA GLN A 16 16.18 24.93 -41.40
C GLN A 16 15.40 23.71 -41.92
N SER A 17 15.80 22.50 -41.55
CA SER A 17 14.98 21.30 -41.77
C SER A 17 13.88 21.28 -40.71
N GLY A 18 12.62 21.41 -41.15
CA GLY A 18 11.46 21.22 -40.28
C GLY A 18 11.31 19.75 -39.88
N PHE A 19 10.62 19.51 -38.77
CA PHE A 19 10.28 18.16 -38.31
C PHE A 19 9.28 17.49 -39.26
N ASN A 20 9.46 16.20 -39.52
CA ASN A 20 8.52 15.42 -40.31
C ASN A 20 7.31 15.02 -39.44
N ILE A 21 6.09 14.99 -39.99
CA ILE A 21 4.88 14.56 -39.27
C ILE A 21 5.05 13.15 -38.66
N VAL A 22 5.76 12.27 -39.36
CA VAL A 22 6.06 10.91 -38.88
C VAL A 22 6.87 10.93 -37.58
N GLU A 23 7.78 11.89 -37.41
CA GLU A 23 8.62 12.02 -36.22
C GLU A 23 7.80 12.38 -34.98
N VAL A 24 6.83 13.28 -35.13
CA VAL A 24 5.91 13.67 -34.04
C VAL A 24 5.01 12.51 -33.64
N ILE A 25 4.51 11.73 -34.60
CA ILE A 25 3.66 10.56 -34.33
C ILE A 25 4.47 9.48 -33.59
N ILE A 26 5.72 9.23 -34.00
CA ILE A 26 6.60 8.29 -33.30
C ILE A 26 6.92 8.79 -31.89
N ALA A 27 7.18 10.09 -31.71
CA ALA A 27 7.41 10.68 -30.39
C ALA A 27 6.18 10.52 -29.47
N MET A 28 4.98 10.79 -29.98
CA MET A 28 3.74 10.57 -29.24
C MET A 28 3.54 9.09 -28.89
N LEU A 29 3.83 8.16 -29.81
CA LEU A 29 3.75 6.73 -29.55
C LEU A 29 4.67 6.33 -28.38
N ILE A 30 5.93 6.75 -28.42
CA ILE A 30 6.91 6.46 -27.35
C ILE A 30 6.43 7.04 -26.00
N ILE A 31 5.93 8.28 -25.99
CA ILE A 31 5.42 8.93 -24.77
C ILE A 31 4.23 8.17 -24.20
N THR A 32 3.27 7.76 -25.04
CA THR A 32 2.09 7.02 -24.56
C THR A 32 2.48 5.68 -23.92
N ILE A 33 3.41 4.93 -24.54
CA ILE A 33 3.93 3.68 -23.96
C ILE A 33 4.66 3.96 -22.64
N GLY A 34 5.48 5.01 -22.58
CA GLY A 34 6.17 5.41 -21.35
C GLY A 34 5.21 5.79 -20.22
N LEU A 35 4.13 6.52 -20.52
CA LEU A 35 3.15 6.95 -19.54
C LEU A 35 2.33 5.78 -18.99
N LEU A 36 1.98 4.80 -19.82
CA LEU A 36 1.32 3.57 -19.36
C LEU A 36 2.19 2.80 -18.37
N GLY A 37 3.50 2.73 -18.62
CA GLY A 37 4.46 2.15 -17.67
C GLY A 37 4.50 2.89 -16.33
N LEU A 38 4.49 4.22 -16.34
CA LEU A 38 4.46 5.04 -15.12
C LEU A 38 3.17 4.87 -14.32
N LEU A 39 2.02 4.80 -15.00
CA LEU A 39 0.73 4.57 -14.34
C LEU A 39 0.68 3.20 -13.65
N SER A 40 1.25 2.16 -14.25
CA SER A 40 1.37 0.86 -13.60
C SER A 40 2.16 0.95 -12.30
N MET A 41 3.31 1.64 -12.30
CA MET A 41 4.12 1.86 -11.08
C MET A 41 3.36 2.65 -10.01
N GLN A 42 2.55 3.64 -10.41
CA GLN A 42 1.73 4.43 -9.49
C GLN A 42 0.72 3.54 -8.75
N VAL A 43 0.10 2.57 -9.44
CA VAL A 43 -0.84 1.61 -8.82
C VAL A 43 -0.12 0.75 -7.78
N TYR A 44 1.07 0.22 -8.09
CA TYR A 44 1.86 -0.57 -7.13
C TYR A 44 2.21 0.25 -5.88
N THR A 45 2.58 1.52 -6.06
CA THR A 45 2.90 2.41 -4.94
C THR A 45 1.71 2.63 -4.02
N LEU A 46 0.51 2.85 -4.59
CA LEU A 46 -0.72 3.00 -3.82
C LEU A 46 -1.06 1.73 -3.03
N LYS A 47 -0.90 0.55 -3.63
CA LYS A 47 -1.09 -0.73 -2.94
C LYS A 47 -0.15 -0.88 -1.73
N GLY A 48 1.15 -0.59 -1.92
CA GLY A 48 2.14 -0.65 -0.83
C GLY A 48 1.85 0.33 0.32
N ASN A 49 1.41 1.55 0.00
CA ASN A 49 1.01 2.54 1.00
C ASN A 49 -0.21 2.07 1.80
N GLN A 50 -1.21 1.49 1.13
CA GLN A 50 -2.41 0.98 1.80
C GLN A 50 -2.08 -0.18 2.74
N SER A 51 -1.25 -1.14 2.32
CA SER A 51 -0.84 -2.26 3.18
C SER A 51 -0.06 -1.77 4.40
N SER A 52 0.86 -0.81 4.21
CA SER A 52 1.62 -0.18 5.30
C SER A 52 0.70 0.57 6.29
N TYR A 53 -0.33 1.24 5.77
CA TYR A 53 -1.34 1.91 6.58
C TYR A 53 -2.15 0.91 7.42
N LEU A 54 -2.61 -0.20 6.83
CA LEU A 54 -3.34 -1.25 7.56
C LEU A 54 -2.49 -1.87 8.66
N ARG A 55 -1.21 -2.18 8.39
CA ARG A 55 -0.26 -2.67 9.42
C ARG A 55 -0.10 -1.67 10.57
N SER A 56 -0.01 -0.37 10.25
CA SER A 56 0.11 0.69 11.25
C SER A 56 -1.14 0.74 12.14
N GLN A 57 -2.33 0.65 11.54
CA GLN A 57 -3.59 0.64 12.28
C GLN A 57 -3.76 -0.62 13.14
N ALA A 58 -3.42 -1.80 12.62
CA ALA A 58 -3.38 -3.03 13.40
C ALA A 58 -2.46 -2.91 14.62
N THR A 59 -1.29 -2.29 14.44
CA THR A 59 -0.33 -2.08 15.53
C THR A 59 -0.90 -1.16 16.61
N ILE A 60 -1.51 -0.04 16.22
CA ILE A 60 -2.16 0.88 17.17
C ILE A 60 -3.25 0.16 17.97
N LEU A 61 -4.11 -0.61 17.29
CA LEU A 61 -5.18 -1.36 17.95
C LEU A 61 -4.65 -2.45 18.88
N ALA A 62 -3.57 -3.15 18.50
CA ALA A 62 -2.93 -4.15 19.36
C ALA A 62 -2.39 -3.52 20.65
N TYR A 63 -1.71 -2.37 20.56
CA TYR A 63 -1.25 -1.63 21.73
C TYR A 63 -2.42 -1.17 22.60
N GLU A 64 -3.50 -0.68 21.99
CA GLU A 64 -4.70 -0.28 22.73
C GLU A 64 -5.30 -1.44 23.55
N LEU A 65 -5.34 -2.65 22.97
CA LEU A 65 -5.80 -3.84 23.68
C LEU A 65 -4.85 -4.24 24.81
N ALA A 66 -3.55 -4.23 24.55
CA ALA A 66 -2.53 -4.54 25.54
C ALA A 66 -2.55 -3.57 26.73
N ASP A 67 -2.73 -2.28 26.46
CA ASP A 67 -2.79 -1.24 27.49
C ASP A 67 -4.07 -1.36 28.31
N ALA A 68 -5.21 -1.69 27.70
CA ALA A 68 -6.44 -1.97 28.43
C ALA A 68 -6.30 -3.20 29.35
N MET A 69 -5.64 -4.27 28.89
CA MET A 69 -5.35 -5.44 29.71
C MET A 69 -4.47 -5.10 30.91
N ARG A 70 -3.45 -4.26 30.73
CA ARG A 70 -2.58 -3.80 31.84
C ARG A 70 -3.31 -2.90 32.82
N ALA A 71 -4.16 -2.01 32.32
CA ALA A 71 -4.96 -1.12 33.16
C ALA A 71 -5.96 -1.93 34.03
N GLN A 72 -6.54 -2.99 33.48
CA GLN A 72 -7.51 -3.86 34.12
C GLN A 72 -6.94 -5.27 34.34
N ARG A 73 -5.76 -5.36 34.97
CA ARG A 73 -5.01 -6.61 35.15
C ARG A 73 -5.84 -7.76 35.73
N PHE A 74 -6.68 -7.49 36.73
CA PHE A 74 -7.54 -8.52 37.34
C PHE A 74 -8.54 -9.12 36.34
N GLU A 75 -9.14 -8.28 35.50
CA GLU A 75 -10.09 -8.71 34.46
C GLU A 75 -9.37 -9.40 33.29
N ALA A 76 -8.15 -8.97 32.95
CA ALA A 76 -7.30 -9.65 31.98
C ALA A 76 -6.89 -11.06 32.42
N LEU A 77 -6.60 -11.25 33.72
CA LEU A 77 -6.33 -12.57 34.29
C LEU A 77 -7.60 -13.44 34.40
N ASP A 78 -8.79 -12.83 34.51
CA ASP A 78 -10.09 -13.52 34.52
C ASP A 78 -10.63 -13.82 33.10
N GLY A 79 -9.98 -13.31 32.04
CA GLY A 79 -10.34 -13.58 30.65
C GLY A 79 -11.31 -12.57 30.03
N GLY A 80 -11.51 -11.40 30.63
CA GLY A 80 -12.39 -10.35 30.09
C GLY A 80 -11.95 -9.74 28.75
N PHE A 81 -10.76 -10.11 28.26
CA PHE A 81 -10.21 -9.70 26.97
C PHE A 81 -9.99 -10.88 26.01
N ASP A 82 -10.41 -12.09 26.40
CA ASP A 82 -10.31 -13.28 25.55
C ASP A 82 -11.27 -13.19 24.36
N ASP A 83 -11.11 -14.12 23.42
CA ASP A 83 -11.92 -14.13 22.21
C ASP A 83 -13.39 -14.39 22.52
N GLY A 84 -14.25 -13.50 22.02
CA GLY A 84 -15.69 -13.52 22.31
C GLY A 84 -16.09 -12.93 23.66
N ALA A 85 -15.15 -12.35 24.42
CA ALA A 85 -15.49 -11.62 25.63
C ALA A 85 -16.39 -10.40 25.33
N GLY A 86 -17.24 -10.06 26.30
CA GLY A 86 -18.17 -8.94 26.23
C GLY A 86 -17.51 -7.58 26.48
N GLY A 87 -18.33 -6.54 26.64
CA GLY A 87 -17.87 -5.25 27.15
C GLY A 87 -16.85 -4.56 26.26
N TYR A 88 -15.65 -4.27 26.80
CA TYR A 88 -14.59 -3.58 26.07
C TYR A 88 -14.15 -4.36 24.83
N ARG A 89 -13.96 -5.68 24.94
CA ARG A 89 -13.48 -6.54 23.86
C ARG A 89 -14.37 -6.48 22.62
N THR A 90 -15.69 -6.57 22.80
CA THR A 90 -16.66 -6.47 21.69
C THR A 90 -16.58 -5.14 20.95
N ASN A 91 -16.43 -4.03 21.68
CA ASN A 91 -16.31 -2.70 21.06
C ASN A 91 -14.97 -2.56 20.32
N TRP A 92 -13.90 -3.12 20.87
CA TRP A 92 -12.59 -3.16 20.23
C TRP A 92 -12.63 -3.99 18.95
N ASP A 93 -13.29 -5.17 18.95
CA ASP A 93 -13.44 -6.01 17.74
C ASP A 93 -14.26 -5.30 16.65
N ALA A 94 -15.31 -4.57 17.03
CA ALA A 94 -16.07 -3.77 16.08
C ALA A 94 -15.21 -2.67 15.43
N ARG A 95 -14.31 -2.05 16.20
CA ARG A 95 -13.35 -1.05 15.69
C ARG A 95 -12.28 -1.69 14.82
N LEU A 96 -11.80 -2.88 15.17
CA LEU A 96 -10.89 -3.67 14.35
C LEU A 96 -11.50 -3.95 12.98
N ALA A 97 -12.70 -4.50 12.94
CA ALA A 97 -13.42 -4.80 11.69
C ALA A 97 -13.74 -3.53 10.88
N ALA A 98 -14.09 -2.41 11.55
CA ALA A 98 -14.34 -1.15 10.87
C ALA A 98 -13.08 -0.53 10.25
N THR A 99 -11.91 -0.74 10.88
CA THR A 99 -10.64 -0.13 10.46
C THR A 99 -9.90 -0.96 9.43
N LEU A 100 -9.86 -2.28 9.62
CA LEU A 100 -9.10 -3.20 8.77
C LEU A 100 -9.97 -3.97 7.76
N GLY A 101 -11.30 -3.92 7.91
CA GLY A 101 -12.27 -4.57 7.04
C GLY A 101 -12.99 -5.74 7.70
N GLY A 102 -14.15 -6.13 7.14
CA GLY A 102 -15.05 -7.13 7.75
C GLY A 102 -14.49 -8.56 7.87
N GLY A 103 -13.31 -8.84 7.30
CA GLY A 103 -12.58 -10.09 7.50
C GLY A 103 -11.46 -10.01 8.54
N ALA A 104 -11.31 -8.88 9.22
CA ALA A 104 -10.31 -8.71 10.27
C ALA A 104 -10.76 -9.34 11.59
N ALA A 105 -9.87 -10.08 12.23
CA ALA A 105 -10.11 -10.74 13.49
C ALA A 105 -8.84 -10.72 14.34
N ALA A 106 -9.01 -10.66 15.66
CA ALA A 106 -7.92 -10.86 16.60
C ALA A 106 -8.16 -12.11 17.43
N ASN A 107 -7.08 -12.80 17.74
CA ASN A 107 -7.03 -13.97 18.61
C ASN A 107 -6.09 -13.67 19.78
N VAL A 108 -6.56 -13.93 21.00
CA VAL A 108 -5.82 -13.68 22.24
C VAL A 108 -5.51 -15.02 22.91
N VAL A 109 -4.21 -15.32 23.10
CA VAL A 109 -3.74 -16.50 23.83
C VAL A 109 -3.04 -16.05 25.09
N ARG A 110 -3.47 -16.55 26.24
CA ARG A 110 -2.89 -16.24 27.55
C ARG A 110 -2.04 -17.40 28.06
N ASN A 111 -0.83 -17.09 28.54
CA ASN A 111 0.09 -18.01 29.21
C ASN A 111 0.49 -17.39 30.56
N ASP A 112 -0.33 -17.59 31.58
CA ASP A 112 -0.20 -16.99 32.92
C ASP A 112 -0.11 -15.46 32.90
N ASN A 113 1.11 -14.94 32.83
CA ASN A 113 1.44 -13.52 32.89
C ASN A 113 1.81 -12.93 31.51
N GLU A 114 1.93 -13.76 30.48
CA GLU A 114 2.23 -13.36 29.10
C GLU A 114 0.97 -13.54 28.24
N VAL A 115 0.66 -12.54 27.43
CA VAL A 115 -0.46 -12.55 26.48
C VAL A 115 0.07 -12.35 25.07
N GLN A 116 -0.33 -13.25 24.18
CA GLN A 116 -0.08 -13.16 22.75
C GLN A 116 -1.35 -12.71 22.04
N ILE A 117 -1.27 -11.57 21.36
CA ILE A 117 -2.33 -10.99 20.55
C ILE A 117 -1.94 -11.19 19.08
N THR A 118 -2.76 -11.94 18.34
CA THR A 118 -2.58 -12.15 16.90
C THR A 118 -3.73 -11.48 16.16
N ILE A 119 -3.43 -10.47 15.36
CA ILE A 119 -4.41 -9.77 14.52
C ILE A 119 -4.21 -10.22 13.08
N ASN A 120 -5.27 -10.71 12.45
CA ASN A 120 -5.30 -11.07 11.05
C ASN A 120 -6.28 -10.16 10.31
N TRP A 121 -5.92 -9.71 9.12
CA TRP A 121 -6.82 -9.01 8.22
C TRP A 121 -6.57 -9.44 6.78
N ASN A 122 -7.57 -9.18 5.96
CA ASN A 122 -7.55 -9.52 4.57
C ASN A 122 -6.92 -8.39 3.74
N ASP A 123 -5.82 -8.67 3.03
CA ASP A 123 -5.17 -7.75 2.07
C ASP A 123 -5.44 -8.15 0.60
N GLN A 124 -6.59 -8.79 0.32
CA GLN A 124 -7.03 -9.27 -1.01
C GLN A 124 -7.11 -8.21 -2.12
N ARG A 125 -6.86 -6.93 -1.82
CA ARG A 125 -6.79 -5.88 -2.86
C ARG A 125 -5.57 -6.05 -3.78
N GLY A 126 -4.71 -7.03 -3.49
CA GLY A 126 -3.58 -7.46 -4.29
C GLY A 126 -3.85 -8.56 -5.34
N GLU A 127 -4.82 -9.44 -5.14
CA GLU A 127 -5.00 -10.61 -6.00
C GLU A 127 -5.47 -10.23 -7.41
N VAL A 128 -4.68 -10.61 -8.40
CA VAL A 128 -5.11 -10.65 -9.80
C VAL A 128 -5.88 -11.96 -9.93
N VAL A 129 -7.17 -11.87 -10.25
CA VAL A 129 -7.97 -13.03 -10.66
C VAL A 129 -7.16 -13.79 -11.71
N ASP A 130 -6.89 -15.06 -11.47
CA ASP A 130 -6.14 -15.86 -12.42
C ASP A 130 -6.94 -15.99 -13.73
N ASP A 131 -6.30 -16.49 -14.80
CA ASP A 131 -6.97 -16.65 -16.10
C ASP A 131 -8.18 -17.62 -16.05
N ALA A 132 -8.37 -18.33 -14.92
CA ALA A 132 -9.49 -19.21 -14.65
C ALA A 132 -10.68 -18.53 -13.95
N GLY A 133 -10.56 -17.26 -13.55
CA GLY A 133 -11.62 -16.57 -12.83
C GLY A 133 -11.70 -16.94 -11.35
N ASP A 134 -10.72 -17.67 -10.82
CA ASP A 134 -10.69 -18.11 -9.43
C ASP A 134 -9.95 -17.09 -8.58
N VAL A 135 -10.46 -16.88 -7.38
CA VAL A 135 -9.70 -16.24 -6.30
C VAL A 135 -9.03 -17.39 -5.58
N SER A 136 -7.72 -17.54 -5.75
CA SER A 136 -6.95 -18.41 -4.88
C SER A 136 -7.33 -18.08 -3.44
N ASN A 137 -7.78 -19.06 -2.66
CA ASN A 137 -8.01 -18.86 -1.22
C ASN A 137 -6.70 -18.58 -0.44
N ASP A 138 -5.60 -18.33 -1.15
CA ASP A 138 -4.37 -17.74 -0.65
C ASP A 138 -4.56 -16.22 -0.56
N ALA A 139 -5.62 -15.81 0.14
CA ALA A 139 -5.81 -14.41 0.48
C ALA A 139 -4.51 -13.94 1.13
N ASP A 140 -3.85 -12.92 0.56
CA ASP A 140 -2.72 -12.27 1.20
C ASP A 140 -3.20 -11.77 2.57
N VAL A 141 -3.05 -12.60 3.60
CA VAL A 141 -3.51 -12.33 4.96
C VAL A 141 -2.40 -11.56 5.66
N GLY A 142 -2.65 -10.28 5.88
CA GLY A 142 -1.83 -9.52 6.81
C GLY A 142 -2.01 -10.09 8.20
N SER A 143 -0.90 -10.50 8.82
CA SER A 143 -0.89 -10.98 10.21
C SER A 143 0.11 -10.16 11.02
N LEU A 144 -0.32 -9.74 12.21
CA LEU A 144 0.51 -9.08 13.21
C LEU A 144 0.37 -9.85 14.52
N THR A 145 1.48 -10.42 14.99
CA THR A 145 1.56 -11.06 16.31
C THR A 145 2.35 -10.16 17.25
N PHE A 146 1.77 -9.89 18.41
CA PHE A 146 2.35 -9.09 19.46
C PHE A 146 2.30 -9.86 20.78
N GLN A 147 3.40 -9.86 21.53
CA GLN A 147 3.47 -10.47 22.86
C GLN A 147 3.64 -9.39 23.92
N THR A 148 2.96 -9.57 25.04
CA THR A 148 2.94 -8.60 26.13
C THR A 148 2.77 -9.26 27.48
N ASP A 149 3.55 -8.79 28.47
CA ASP A 149 3.32 -9.14 29.87
C ASP A 149 2.17 -8.28 30.45
N ILE A 150 1.34 -8.92 31.30
CA ILE A 150 0.21 -8.28 31.99
C ILE A 150 0.28 -8.38 33.52
#